data_AF-A0A601NW22-F1
#
_entry.id   AF-A0A601NW22-F1
#
_cell.length_a   1.000
_cell.length_b   1.000
_cell.length_c   1.000
_cell.angle_alpha   90.00
_cell.angle_beta   90.00
_cell.angle_gamma   90.00
#
_symmetry.space_group_name_H-M   'P 1'
#
loop_
_entity.id
_entity.type
_entity.pdbx_description
1 polymer ?
#
loop_
_entity_poly.entity_id
_entity_poly.type
_entity_poly.pdbx_seq_one_letter_code
_entity_poly.pdbx_strand_id
1 'polypeptide(L)'
;MLTIQQLDEFKKDIEKELRIVKWAPTYTQIADMHRRIMAVINDNGTPNIRKIVNDVYGKPITVFVTDGLDMSTESTLLAKLRAQAQERQQGDKK
;
A
#
# COMPACT_ATOMS: atom_id res chain seq x y z
N MET A 1 0.34 -16.12 5.00
CA MET A 1 1.45 -15.19 5.34
C MET A 1 2.07 -14.70 4.05
N LEU A 2 2.45 -13.42 3.97
CA LEU A 2 3.21 -12.90 2.82
C LEU A 2 4.66 -13.37 2.89
N THR A 3 5.26 -13.64 1.75
CA THR A 3 6.70 -13.92 1.65
C THR A 3 7.51 -12.62 1.75
N ILE A 4 8.80 -12.72 2.06
CA ILE A 4 9.71 -11.57 2.09
C ILE A 4 9.70 -10.84 0.74
N GLN A 5 9.71 -11.59 -0.36
CA GLN A 5 9.66 -11.03 -1.72
C GLN A 5 8.37 -10.22 -1.95
N GLN A 6 7.22 -10.71 -1.49
CA GLN A 6 5.95 -9.98 -1.61
C GLN A 6 5.94 -8.70 -0.76
N LEU A 7 6.60 -8.71 0.41
CA LEU A 7 6.75 -7.52 1.24
C LEU A 7 7.66 -6.48 0.59
N ASP A 8 8.73 -6.91 -0.08
CA ASP A 8 9.62 -6.02 -0.83
C ASP A 8 8.93 -5.39 -2.05
N GLU A 9 8.13 -6.17 -2.78
CA GLU A 9 7.31 -5.66 -3.89
C GLU A 9 6.29 -4.63 -3.39
N PHE A 10 5.59 -4.95 -2.30
CA PHE A 10 4.63 -4.04 -1.69
C PHE A 10 5.28 -2.74 -1.17
N LYS A 11 6.48 -2.85 -0.57
CA LYS A 11 7.28 -1.69 -0.16
C LYS A 11 7.60 -0.80 -1.37
N LYS A 12 8.05 -1.37 -2.48
CA LYS A 12 8.36 -0.62 -3.71
C LYS A 12 7.13 0.06 -4.29
N ASP A 13 5.98 -0.61 -4.26
CA ASP A 13 4.72 -0.02 -4.70
C ASP A 13 4.34 1.18 -3.82
N ILE A 14 4.44 1.09 -2.49
CA ILE A 14 4.24 2.24 -1.58
C ILE A 14 5.22 3.38 -1.88
N GLU A 15 6.51 3.06 -2.07
CA GLU A 15 7.55 4.06 -2.35
C GLU A 15 7.26 4.84 -3.62
N LYS A 16 6.86 4.14 -4.69
CA LYS A 16 6.50 4.75 -5.96
C LYS A 16 5.24 5.61 -5.83
N GLU A 17 4.24 5.08 -5.14
CA GLU A 17 2.92 5.68 -5.01
C GLU A 17 2.96 6.97 -4.18
N LEU A 18 3.59 6.91 -3.01
CA LEU A 18 3.71 8.04 -2.11
C LEU A 18 4.94 8.92 -2.40
N ARG A 19 5.69 8.60 -3.46
CA ARG A 19 6.95 9.25 -3.85
C ARG A 19 7.93 9.33 -2.67
N ILE A 20 8.04 8.26 -1.90
CA ILE A 20 8.94 8.18 -0.75
C ILE A 20 10.37 8.04 -1.26
N VAL A 21 11.22 8.97 -0.86
CA VAL A 21 12.64 8.99 -1.25
C VAL A 21 13.48 8.21 -0.24
N LYS A 22 13.13 8.32 1.04
CA LYS A 22 13.91 7.73 2.12
C LYS A 22 13.05 7.37 3.32
N TRP A 23 13.12 6.09 3.66
CA TRP A 23 12.59 5.50 4.89
C TRP A 23 13.20 4.10 5.08
N ALA A 24 13.01 3.52 6.27
CA ALA A 24 13.53 2.19 6.60
C ALA A 24 12.51 1.43 7.48
N PRO A 25 11.37 1.01 6.91
CA PRO A 25 10.38 0.23 7.64
C PRO A 25 10.88 -1.20 7.88
N THR A 26 10.47 -1.82 8.97
CA THR A 26 10.72 -3.25 9.22
C THR A 26 9.73 -4.12 8.45
N TYR A 27 10.06 -5.39 8.20
CA TYR A 27 9.11 -6.32 7.57
C TYR A 27 7.80 -6.46 8.35
N THR A 28 7.85 -6.36 9.68
CA THR A 28 6.65 -6.34 10.53
C THR A 28 5.78 -5.11 10.26
N GLN A 29 6.40 -3.94 10.10
CA GLN A 29 5.67 -2.71 9.75
C GLN A 29 5.05 -2.80 8.36
N ILE A 30 5.80 -3.30 7.37
CA ILE A 30 5.30 -3.48 6.00
C ILE A 30 4.11 -4.46 5.99
N ALA A 31 4.23 -5.57 6.72
CA ALA A 31 3.15 -6.55 6.84
C ALA A 31 1.91 -5.96 7.54
N ASP A 32 2.09 -5.12 8.57
CA ASP A 32 0.97 -4.47 9.26
C ASP A 32 0.29 -3.41 8.38
N MET A 33 1.06 -2.63 7.60
CA MET A 33 0.52 -1.72 6.60
C MET A 33 -0.35 -2.48 5.59
N HIS A 34 0.18 -3.58 5.03
CA HIS A 34 -0.56 -4.41 4.09
C HIS A 34 -1.86 -4.94 4.70
N ARG A 35 -1.79 -5.48 5.93
CA ARG A 35 -2.95 -5.99 6.65
C ARG A 35 -4.04 -4.93 6.85
N ARG A 36 -3.66 -3.73 7.28
CA ARG A 36 -4.60 -2.62 7.52
C ARG A 36 -5.24 -2.12 6.23
N ILE A 37 -4.46 -1.99 5.16
CA ILE A 37 -4.99 -1.58 3.85
C ILE A 37 -5.98 -2.63 3.32
N MET A 38 -5.62 -3.91 3.38
CA MET A 38 -6.49 -4.99 2.92
C MET A 38 -7.77 -5.12 3.76
N ALA A 39 -7.71 -4.89 5.07
CA ALA A 39 -8.90 -4.89 5.91
C ALA A 39 -9.92 -3.84 5.43
N VAL A 40 -9.46 -2.61 5.18
CA VAL A 40 -10.36 -1.54 4.68
C VAL A 40 -10.91 -1.86 3.30
N ILE A 41 -10.10 -2.44 2.40
CA ILE A 41 -10.57 -2.84 1.06
C ILE A 41 -11.64 -3.93 1.16
N ASN A 42 -11.42 -4.93 2.02
CA ASN A 42 -12.36 -6.03 2.22
C ASN A 42 -13.70 -5.56 2.83
N ASP A 43 -13.67 -4.50 3.62
CA ASP A 43 -14.86 -3.83 4.15
C ASP A 43 -15.51 -2.86 3.13
N ASN A 44 -15.12 -2.96 1.83
CA ASN A 44 -15.54 -2.08 0.74
C ASN A 44 -15.22 -0.59 0.95
N GLY A 45 -14.31 -0.27 1.86
CA GLY A 45 -13.83 1.08 2.11
C GLY A 45 -12.75 1.53 1.12
N THR A 46 -12.48 2.83 1.11
CA THR A 46 -11.33 3.41 0.41
C THR A 46 -10.22 3.67 1.43
N PRO A 47 -9.14 2.86 1.46
CA PRO A 47 -8.06 3.07 2.42
C PRO A 47 -7.32 4.36 2.12
N ASN A 48 -7.11 5.19 3.15
CA ASN A 48 -6.17 6.28 3.08
C ASN A 48 -4.75 5.72 3.29
N ILE A 49 -4.10 5.37 2.18
CA ILE A 49 -2.78 4.70 2.18
C ILE A 49 -1.75 5.55 2.90
N ARG A 50 -1.70 6.86 2.61
CA ARG A 50 -0.78 7.80 3.27
C ARG A 50 -0.95 7.82 4.79
N LYS A 51 -2.20 7.86 5.28
CA LYS A 51 -2.48 7.83 6.71
C LYS A 51 -2.02 6.52 7.35
N ILE A 52 -2.38 5.38 6.76
CA ILE A 52 -1.99 4.06 7.29
C ILE A 52 -0.47 3.89 7.34
N VAL A 53 0.23 4.31 6.28
CA VAL A 53 1.70 4.23 6.21
C VAL A 53 2.34 5.10 7.30
N ASN A 54 1.87 6.34 7.48
CA ASN A 54 2.36 7.22 8.54
C ASN A 54 2.07 6.67 9.94
N ASP A 55 0.86 6.16 10.17
CA ASP A 55 0.43 5.62 11.47
C ASP A 55 1.25 4.39 11.88
N VAL A 56 1.57 3.49 10.94
CA VAL A 56 2.35 2.27 11.21
C VAL A 56 3.85 2.57 11.30
N TYR A 57 4.36 3.47 10.45
CA TYR A 57 5.78 3.80 10.46
C TYR A 57 6.18 4.62 11.69
N GLY A 58 5.29 5.52 12.15
CA GLY A 58 5.43 6.28 13.39
C GLY A 58 6.58 7.30 13.38
N LYS A 59 7.19 7.56 12.22
CA LYS A 59 8.29 8.51 12.04
C LYS A 59 8.04 9.40 10.81
N PRO A 60 8.61 10.61 10.76
CA PRO A 60 8.55 11.44 9.56
C PRO A 60 9.13 10.71 8.35
N ILE A 61 8.42 10.75 7.22
CA ILE A 61 8.83 10.14 5.95
C ILE A 61 9.24 11.24 4.99
N THR A 62 10.43 11.13 4.39
CA THR A 62 10.86 12.05 3.35
C THR A 62 10.21 11.66 2.02
N VAL A 63 9.36 12.55 1.53
CA VAL A 63 8.67 12.41 0.23
C VAL A 63 9.16 13.47 -0.74
N PHE A 64 9.19 13.13 -2.03
CA PHE A 64 9.44 14.08 -3.09
C PHE A 64 8.11 14.69 -3.55
N VAL A 65 7.91 15.97 -3.27
CA VAL A 65 6.75 16.73 -3.73
C VAL A 65 7.20 17.62 -4.88
N THR A 66 6.70 17.33 -6.08
CA THR A 66 6.77 18.29 -7.19
C THR A 66 5.55 19.19 -7.06
N ASP A 67 5.75 20.45 -6.67
CA ASP A 67 4.69 21.46 -6.75
C ASP A 67 4.38 21.72 -8.22
N GLY A 68 3.39 20.99 -8.73
CA GLY A 68 2.98 20.98 -10.12
C GLY A 68 2.11 19.77 -10.41
N LEU A 69 0.78 19.92 -10.17
CA LEU A 69 -0.31 19.15 -10.78
C LEU A 69 -0.08 17.64 -10.94
N ASP A 70 -0.28 16.84 -9.89
CA ASP A 70 -0.84 15.49 -10.12
C ASP A 70 -1.51 14.91 -8.87
N MET A 71 -2.85 14.92 -8.84
CA MET A 71 -3.67 14.20 -7.85
C MET A 71 -3.91 12.73 -8.25
N SER A 72 -3.22 12.18 -9.26
CA SER A 72 -3.64 10.91 -9.87
C SER A 72 -2.96 9.64 -9.34
N THR A 73 -1.90 9.72 -8.53
CA THR A 73 -1.09 8.53 -8.26
C THR A 73 -1.85 7.49 -7.42
N GLU A 74 -2.51 7.86 -6.30
CA GLU A 74 -3.06 6.90 -5.31
C GLU A 74 -4.04 5.88 -5.93
N SER A 75 -4.70 6.26 -7.02
CA SER A 75 -5.63 5.43 -7.78
C SER A 75 -5.00 4.16 -8.35
N THR A 76 -3.70 4.19 -8.68
CA THR A 76 -3.01 3.08 -9.36
C THR A 76 -2.73 1.94 -8.39
N LEU A 77 -2.20 2.23 -7.21
CA LEU A 77 -2.01 1.22 -6.16
C LEU A 77 -3.35 0.63 -5.72
N LEU A 78 -4.38 1.46 -5.55
CA LEU A 78 -5.73 1.00 -5.21
C LEU A 78 -6.32 0.06 -6.28
N ALA A 79 -6.13 0.36 -7.56
CA ALA A 79 -6.60 -0.49 -8.66
C ALA A 79 -5.91 -1.87 -8.64
N LYS A 80 -4.58 -1.92 -8.44
CA LYS A 80 -3.83 -3.18 -8.34
C LYS A 80 -4.28 -4.04 -7.16
N LEU A 81 -4.47 -3.43 -5.98
CA LEU A 81 -4.90 -4.15 -4.78
C LEU A 81 -6.32 -4.71 -4.93
N ARG A 82 -7.22 -3.96 -5.58
CA ARG A 82 -8.57 -4.46 -5.91
C ARG A 82 -8.53 -5.65 -6.86
N ALA A 83 -7.67 -5.63 -7.88
CA ALA A 83 -7.51 -6.77 -8.79
C ALA A 83 -7.03 -8.03 -8.05
N GLN A 84 -6.05 -7.90 -7.16
CA GLN A 84 -5.57 -9.01 -6.32
C GLN A 84 -6.63 -9.54 -5.35
N ALA A 85 -7.51 -8.66 -4.83
CA ALA A 85 -8.63 -9.07 -3.99
C ALA A 85 -9.71 -9.84 -4.78
N GLN A 86 -9.94 -9.47 -6.04
CA GLN A 86 -10.92 -10.10 -6.93
C GLN A 86 -10.46 -11.48 -7.44
N GLU A 87 -9.17 -11.65 -7.75
CA GLU A 87 -8.61 -12.95 -8.15
C GLU A 87 -8.75 -14.01 -7.05
N ARG A 88 -8.69 -13.59 -5.77
CA ARG A 88 -8.92 -14.47 -4.62
C ARG A 88 -10.39 -14.87 -4.43
N GLN A 89 -11.33 -14.20 -5.08
CA GLN A 89 -12.76 -14.53 -5.03
C GLN A 89 -13.22 -15.39 -6.23
N GLN A 90 -12.47 -15.43 -7.33
CA GLN A 90 -12.79 -16.30 -8.49
C GLN A 90 -12.18 -17.70 -8.42
N GLY A 91 -11.24 -17.96 -7.50
CA GLY A 91 -10.70 -19.31 -7.27
C GLY A 91 -11.64 -20.30 -6.55
N ASP A 92 -12.81 -19.86 -6.10
CA ASP A 92 -13.77 -20.68 -5.32
C ASP A 92 -15.10 -20.96 -6.07
N LYS A 93 -15.19 -20.64 -7.36
CA LYS A 93 -16.34 -21.07 -8.18
C LYS A 93 -15.86 -21.85 -9.39
N LYS A 94 -16.01 -23.18 -9.26
CA LYS A 94 -16.16 -24.17 -10.33
C LYS A 94 -16.90 -23.63 -11.54
#